data_AF-A0A8E4F9W9-F1
#
_entry.id   AF-A0A8E4F9W9-F1
#
_cell.length_a   1.000
_cell.length_b   1.000
_cell.length_c   1.000
_cell.angle_alpha   90.00
_cell.angle_beta   90.00
_cell.angle_gamma   90.00
#
_symmetry.space_group_name_H-M   'P 1'
#
loop_
_entity.id
_entity.type
_entity.pdbx_description
1 polymer ?
#
loop_
_entity_poly.entity_id
_entity_poly.type
_entity_poly.pdbx_seq_one_letter_code
_entity_poly.pdbx_strand_id
1 'polypeptide(L)'
;MTEIKQLNWQRDNFENIEKAWEGDLWERKRLGSQLTNYVDRLQCGAVLALDARWGEGKTWFVRHWQKHLENENHNVIYLDAFANDYLDDPFLVISSEIASKLDKTADKKLVHKFKKAAAVMQSKGF
;
A
#
# COMPACT_ATOMS: atom_id res chain seq x y z
N MET A 1 24.15 36.42 -5.13
CA MET A 1 23.63 35.81 -3.89
C MET A 1 22.73 34.67 -4.30
N THR A 2 23.16 33.43 -4.13
CA THR A 2 22.38 32.24 -4.47
C THR A 2 21.39 32.00 -3.35
N GLU A 3 20.08 32.11 -3.62
CA GLU A 3 19.05 31.77 -2.66
C GLU A 3 19.16 30.28 -2.31
N ILE A 4 19.57 29.99 -1.07
CA ILE A 4 19.46 28.65 -0.52
C ILE A 4 17.98 28.42 -0.27
N LYS A 5 17.31 27.65 -1.14
CA LYS A 5 15.99 27.09 -0.84
C LYS A 5 16.12 26.30 0.45
N GLN A 6 15.62 26.86 1.55
CA GLN A 6 15.47 26.11 2.79
C GLN A 6 14.61 24.88 2.48
N LEU A 7 15.17 23.70 2.72
CA LEU A 7 14.43 22.45 2.62
C LEU A 7 13.24 22.55 3.57
N ASN A 8 12.02 22.31 3.08
CA ASN A 8 10.85 22.23 3.93
C ASN A 8 10.92 20.91 4.70
N TRP A 9 11.35 20.96 5.97
CA TRP A 9 11.50 19.80 6.85
C TRP A 9 10.18 19.31 7.45
N GLN A 10 9.05 19.54 6.78
CA GLN A 10 7.79 18.94 7.21
C GLN A 10 7.92 17.42 7.13
N ARG A 11 7.63 16.74 8.24
CA ARG A 11 7.59 15.28 8.28
C ARG A 11 6.52 14.81 7.31
N ASP A 12 6.82 13.80 6.51
CA ASP A 12 5.86 13.20 5.60
C ASP A 12 4.63 12.71 6.37
N ASN A 13 3.44 13.16 5.97
CA ASN A 13 2.19 12.59 6.45
C ASN A 13 1.82 11.38 5.59
N PHE A 14 2.38 10.22 5.94
CA PHE A 14 2.15 8.96 5.21
C PHE A 14 0.69 8.49 5.20
N GLU A 15 -0.14 9.02 6.10
CA GLU A 15 -1.57 8.68 6.16
C GLU A 15 -2.41 9.51 5.18
N ASN A 16 -1.88 10.60 4.64
CA ASN A 16 -2.59 11.43 3.66
C ASN A 16 -1.65 11.99 2.58
N ILE A 17 -1.16 11.12 1.70
CA ILE A 17 -0.42 11.54 0.50
C ILE A 17 -1.43 11.99 -0.57
N GLU A 18 -1.52 13.29 -0.81
CA GLU A 18 -2.41 13.86 -1.82
C GLU A 18 -1.88 13.65 -3.24
N LYS A 19 -0.56 13.79 -3.44
CA LYS A 19 0.10 13.69 -4.74
C LYS A 19 1.22 12.66 -4.72
N ALA A 20 1.12 11.66 -5.59
CA ALA A 20 2.16 10.65 -5.76
C ALA A 20 3.48 11.30 -6.18
N TRP A 21 4.59 10.80 -5.62
CA TRP A 21 5.97 11.27 -5.86
C TRP A 21 6.22 12.75 -5.57
N GLU A 22 5.36 13.43 -4.81
CA GLU A 22 5.68 14.77 -4.32
C GLU A 22 6.93 14.74 -3.46
N GLY A 23 7.88 15.64 -3.75
CA GLY A 23 9.17 15.66 -3.05
C GLY A 23 10.15 14.54 -3.43
N ASP A 24 9.95 13.85 -4.56
CA ASP A 24 10.90 12.81 -5.02
C ASP A 24 12.26 13.39 -5.40
N LEU A 25 13.20 13.38 -4.45
CA LEU A 25 14.55 13.89 -4.62
C LEU A 25 15.48 12.92 -5.36
N TRP A 26 15.14 11.61 -5.42
CA TRP A 26 16.05 10.53 -5.83
C TRP A 26 15.55 9.80 -7.08
N GLU A 27 14.63 10.42 -7.83
CA GLU A 27 14.02 9.88 -9.06
C GLU A 27 13.38 8.49 -8.89
N ARG A 28 12.87 8.19 -7.69
CA ARG A 28 12.26 6.90 -7.36
C ARG A 28 10.98 6.63 -8.13
N LYS A 29 10.31 7.67 -8.62
CA LYS A 29 9.18 7.55 -9.55
C LYS A 29 9.52 6.65 -10.73
N ARG A 30 10.75 6.73 -11.26
CA ARG A 30 11.18 5.89 -12.39
C ARG A 30 11.09 4.40 -12.04
N LEU A 31 11.60 4.02 -10.87
CA LEU A 31 11.49 2.65 -10.36
C LEU A 31 10.02 2.26 -10.14
N GLY A 32 9.23 3.13 -9.51
CA GLY A 32 7.80 2.91 -9.31
C GLY A 32 7.05 2.61 -10.61
N SER A 33 7.25 3.43 -11.65
CA SER A 33 6.63 3.21 -12.96
C SER A 33 7.12 1.93 -13.66
N GLN A 34 8.39 1.56 -13.50
CA GLN A 34 8.89 0.28 -14.02
C GLN A 34 8.24 -0.92 -13.34
N LEU A 35 8.08 -0.87 -12.01
CA LEU A 35 7.41 -1.90 -11.24
C LEU A 35 5.92 -1.99 -11.57
N THR A 36 5.21 -0.85 -11.69
CA THR A 36 3.80 -0.82 -12.12
C THR A 36 3.63 -1.51 -13.47
N ASN A 37 4.41 -1.09 -14.47
CA ASN A 37 4.37 -1.70 -15.80
C ASN A 37 4.66 -3.20 -15.77
N TYR A 38 5.52 -3.66 -14.86
CA TYR A 38 5.78 -5.09 -14.68
C TYR A 38 4.57 -5.81 -14.09
N VAL A 39 3.98 -5.26 -13.02
CA VAL A 39 2.79 -5.80 -12.37
C VAL A 39 1.61 -5.90 -13.34
N ASP A 40 1.37 -4.87 -14.17
CA ASP A 40 0.26 -4.83 -15.13
C ASP A 40 0.34 -5.91 -16.22
N ARG A 41 1.54 -6.40 -16.51
CA ARG A 41 1.76 -7.47 -17.49
C ARG A 41 1.63 -8.87 -16.91
N LEU A 42 1.53 -9.00 -15.59
CA LEU A 42 1.40 -10.30 -14.94
C LEU A 42 0.03 -10.90 -15.26
N GLN A 43 0.02 -12.12 -15.79
CA GLN A 43 -1.22 -12.85 -16.11
C GLN A 43 -1.77 -13.65 -14.92
N CYS A 44 -0.99 -13.80 -13.86
CA CYS A 44 -1.35 -14.50 -12.64
C CYS A 44 -0.78 -13.76 -11.41
N GLY A 45 -1.25 -14.15 -10.22
CA GLY A 45 -0.75 -13.57 -8.98
C GLY A 45 0.76 -13.81 -8.80
N ALA A 46 1.48 -12.78 -8.35
CA ALA A 46 2.90 -12.85 -8.06
C ALA A 46 3.23 -12.14 -6.74
N VAL A 47 4.40 -12.48 -6.20
CA VAL A 47 4.98 -11.82 -5.02
C VAL A 47 6.24 -11.08 -5.46
N LEU A 48 6.32 -9.79 -5.15
CA LEU A 48 7.51 -8.98 -5.37
C LEU A 48 8.13 -8.63 -4.02
N ALA A 49 9.41 -8.98 -3.84
CA ALA A 49 10.19 -8.58 -2.68
C ALA A 49 11.07 -7.38 -3.05
N LEU A 50 10.94 -6.27 -2.30
CA LEU A 50 11.75 -5.07 -2.46
C LEU A 50 12.73 -4.94 -1.30
N ASP A 51 14.03 -5.08 -1.58
CA ASP A 51 15.09 -4.95 -0.59
C ASP A 51 15.93 -3.67 -0.75
N ALA A 52 16.48 -3.19 0.37
CA ALA A 52 17.18 -1.93 0.59
C ALA A 52 17.65 -1.86 2.06
N ARG A 53 18.52 -0.93 2.44
CA ARG A 53 18.97 -0.82 3.83
C ARG A 53 17.96 -0.08 4.71
N TRP A 54 18.11 -0.23 6.04
CA TRP A 54 17.35 0.57 6.99
C TRP A 54 17.63 2.06 6.78
N GLY A 55 16.58 2.88 6.80
CA GLY A 55 16.70 4.32 6.57
C GLY A 55 16.78 4.75 5.11
N GLU A 56 16.79 3.82 4.14
CA GLU A 56 16.78 4.17 2.71
C GLU A 56 15.39 4.54 2.17
N GLY A 57 14.43 4.85 3.02
CA GLY A 57 13.11 5.35 2.59
C GLY A 57 12.22 4.30 1.91
N LYS A 58 12.31 3.03 2.32
CA LYS A 58 11.40 1.97 1.83
C LYS A 58 9.94 2.33 2.05
N THR A 59 9.59 2.73 3.28
CA THR A 59 8.22 3.14 3.66
C THR A 59 7.74 4.29 2.80
N TRP A 60 8.59 5.30 2.61
CA TRP A 60 8.30 6.43 1.72
C TRP A 60 8.00 5.93 0.30
N PHE A 61 8.86 5.07 -0.25
CA PHE A 61 8.70 4.54 -1.60
C PHE A 61 7.37 3.80 -1.76
N VAL A 62 7.06 2.84 -0.88
CA VAL A 62 5.84 2.02 -1.03
C VAL A 62 4.56 2.82 -0.79
N ARG A 63 4.58 3.85 0.08
CA ARG A 63 3.43 4.75 0.30
C ARG A 63 3.18 5.66 -0.90
N HIS A 64 4.24 6.23 -1.49
CA HIS A 64 4.09 7.00 -2.73
C HIS A 64 3.72 6.13 -3.93
N TRP A 65 4.21 4.88 -3.98
CA TRP A 65 3.84 3.92 -5.02
C TRP A 65 2.38 3.46 -4.87
N GLN A 66 1.90 3.23 -3.64
CA GLN A 66 0.47 3.01 -3.37
C GLN A 66 -0.36 4.15 -3.96
N LYS A 67 -0.03 5.41 -3.65
CA LYS A 67 -0.76 6.56 -4.18
C LYS A 67 -0.70 6.63 -5.71
N HIS A 68 0.44 6.30 -6.30
CA HIS A 68 0.61 6.24 -7.75
C HIS A 68 -0.32 5.21 -8.40
N LEU A 69 -0.37 3.99 -7.85
CA LEU A 69 -1.25 2.92 -8.30
C LEU A 69 -2.74 3.29 -8.10
N GLU A 70 -3.10 3.92 -7.00
CA GLU A 70 -4.48 4.41 -6.78
C GLU A 70 -4.88 5.47 -7.82
N ASN A 71 -3.98 6.40 -8.16
CA ASN A 71 -4.21 7.38 -9.21
C ASN A 71 -4.36 6.75 -10.61
N GLU A 72 -3.78 5.56 -10.82
CA GLU A 72 -3.91 4.76 -12.04
C GLU A 72 -5.10 3.77 -11.98
N ASN A 73 -5.99 3.93 -10.99
CA ASN A 73 -7.21 3.14 -10.78
C ASN A 73 -6.99 1.68 -10.35
N HIS A 74 -5.85 1.36 -9.74
CA HIS A 74 -5.63 0.06 -9.11
C HIS A 74 -6.29 -0.02 -7.73
N ASN A 75 -6.82 -1.21 -7.41
CA ASN A 75 -7.29 -1.52 -6.06
C ASN A 75 -6.11 -1.92 -5.19
N VAL A 76 -5.57 -0.97 -4.43
CA VAL A 76 -4.40 -1.18 -3.56
C VAL A 76 -4.81 -1.27 -2.10
N ILE A 77 -4.18 -2.19 -1.39
CA ILE A 77 -4.20 -2.31 0.07
C ILE A 77 -2.76 -2.17 0.53
N TYR A 78 -2.53 -1.28 1.51
CA TYR A 78 -1.26 -1.19 2.21
C TYR A 78 -1.42 -1.79 3.60
N LEU A 79 -0.51 -2.68 3.97
CA LEU A 79 -0.53 -3.33 5.27
C LEU A 79 0.85 -3.16 5.92
N ASP A 80 0.88 -2.52 7.08
CA ASP A 80 2.07 -2.40 7.89
C ASP A 80 2.13 -3.57 8.87
N ALA A 81 3.04 -4.51 8.61
CA ALA A 81 3.21 -5.69 9.46
C ALA A 81 3.77 -5.35 10.83
N PHE A 82 4.57 -4.28 10.96
CA PHE A 82 5.13 -3.87 12.26
C PHE A 82 4.09 -3.14 13.09
N ALA A 83 3.21 -2.34 12.48
CA ALA A 83 2.16 -1.66 13.23
C ALA A 83 1.10 -2.62 13.81
N ASN A 84 0.97 -3.82 13.23
CA ASN A 84 -0.04 -4.82 13.60
C ASN A 84 0.56 -6.07 14.25
N ASP A 85 1.83 -6.04 14.64
CA ASP A 85 2.53 -7.20 15.21
C ASP A 85 2.00 -7.64 16.58
N TYR A 86 1.23 -6.77 17.25
CA TYR A 86 0.55 -7.04 18.52
C TYR A 86 -0.71 -7.90 18.39
N LEU A 87 -1.22 -8.12 17.17
CA LEU A 87 -2.42 -8.91 16.93
C LEU A 87 -2.05 -10.38 16.76
N ASP A 88 -2.67 -11.24 17.58
CA ASP A 88 -2.41 -12.68 17.59
C ASP A 88 -2.83 -13.38 16.27
N ASP A 89 -3.77 -12.79 15.53
CA ASP A 89 -4.27 -13.33 14.26
C ASP A 89 -4.00 -12.38 13.07
N PRO A 90 -2.95 -12.62 12.28
CA PRO A 90 -2.66 -11.87 11.06
C PRO A 90 -3.78 -11.94 10.01
N PHE A 91 -4.56 -13.02 9.98
CA PHE A 91 -5.67 -13.18 9.05
C PHE A 91 -6.79 -12.18 9.36
N LEU A 92 -7.04 -11.86 10.63
CA LEU A 92 -8.00 -10.84 11.02
C LEU A 92 -7.64 -9.48 10.40
N VAL A 93 -6.38 -9.06 10.51
CA VAL A 93 -5.89 -7.79 9.96
C VAL A 93 -6.03 -7.73 8.44
N ILE A 94 -5.56 -8.77 7.76
CA ILE A 94 -5.60 -8.84 6.29
C ILE A 94 -7.05 -8.85 5.81
N SER A 95 -7.91 -9.65 6.44
CA SER A 95 -9.32 -9.77 6.06
C SER A 95 -10.10 -8.48 6.32
N SER A 96 -9.82 -7.74 7.41
CA SER A 96 -10.45 -6.44 7.67
C SER A 96 -10.06 -5.38 6.65
N GLU A 97 -8.79 -5.35 6.23
CA GLU A 97 -8.32 -4.40 5.21
C GLU A 97 -8.94 -4.71 3.84
N ILE A 98 -8.99 -5.99 3.45
CA ILE A 98 -9.65 -6.41 2.21
C ILE A 98 -11.13 -6.05 2.23
N ALA A 99 -11.84 -6.36 3.32
CA ALA A 99 -13.26 -6.04 3.45
C ALA A 99 -13.51 -4.52 3.33
N SER A 100 -12.67 -3.71 3.98
CA SER A 100 -12.76 -2.24 3.96
C SER A 100 -12.49 -1.66 2.57
N LYS A 101 -11.58 -2.26 1.80
CA LYS A 101 -11.34 -1.84 0.40
C LYS A 101 -12.48 -2.28 -0.52
N LEU A 102 -12.99 -3.50 -0.37
CA LEU A 102 -14.11 -4.00 -1.17
C LEU A 102 -15.40 -3.21 -0.92
N ASP A 103 -15.67 -2.79 0.32
CA ASP A 103 -16.83 -1.93 0.65
C ASP A 103 -16.88 -0.65 -0.20
N LYS A 104 -15.72 -0.12 -0.63
CA LYS A 104 -15.61 1.10 -1.43
C LYS A 104 -15.61 0.87 -2.94
N THR A 105 -15.28 -0.35 -3.39
CA THR A 105 -14.88 -0.61 -4.79
C THR A 105 -15.70 -1.72 -5.46
N ALA A 106 -16.40 -2.56 -4.70
CA ALA A 106 -17.07 -3.76 -5.20
C ALA A 106 -18.59 -3.77 -4.93
N ASP A 107 -19.30 -4.68 -5.61
CA ASP A 107 -20.73 -4.89 -5.40
C ASP A 107 -21.04 -5.41 -3.99
N LYS A 108 -22.13 -4.90 -3.38
CA LYS A 108 -22.57 -5.26 -2.02
C LYS A 108 -22.73 -6.78 -1.82
N LYS A 109 -23.13 -7.53 -2.84
CA LYS A 109 -23.25 -9.00 -2.77
C LYS A 109 -21.88 -9.66 -2.59
N LEU A 110 -20.87 -9.19 -3.31
CA LEU A 110 -19.50 -9.73 -3.22
C LEU A 110 -18.90 -9.42 -1.84
N VAL A 111 -19.05 -8.17 -1.38
CA VAL A 111 -18.65 -7.75 -0.05
C VAL A 111 -19.31 -8.62 1.04
N HIS A 112 -20.62 -8.81 0.97
CA HIS A 112 -21.36 -9.61 1.95
C HIS A 112 -20.87 -11.07 1.96
N LYS A 113 -20.65 -11.65 0.78
CA LYS A 113 -20.09 -13.01 0.65
C LYS A 113 -18.68 -13.09 1.25
N PHE A 114 -17.83 -12.10 1.00
CA PHE A 114 -16.48 -12.04 1.56
C PHE A 114 -16.50 -11.95 3.10
N LYS A 115 -17.27 -11.01 3.66
CA LYS A 115 -17.43 -10.83 5.12
C LYS A 115 -17.91 -12.12 5.80
N LYS A 116 -18.89 -12.81 5.19
CA LYS A 116 -19.37 -14.10 5.69
C LYS A 116 -18.29 -15.18 5.65
N ALA A 117 -17.51 -15.27 4.58
CA ALA A 117 -16.41 -16.23 4.47
C ALA A 117 -15.29 -15.96 5.49
N ALA A 118 -14.89 -14.69 5.64
CA ALA A 118 -13.88 -14.28 6.62
C ALA A 118 -14.30 -14.63 8.05
N ALA A 119 -15.55 -14.37 8.43
CA ALA A 119 -16.08 -14.71 9.76
C ALA A 119 -16.05 -16.23 10.03
N VAL A 120 -16.35 -17.06 9.03
CA VAL A 120 -16.27 -18.52 9.17
C VAL A 120 -14.83 -18.98 9.35
N MET A 121 -13.87 -18.40 8.62
CA MET A 121 -12.46 -18.73 8.75
C MET A 121 -11.90 -18.37 10.13
N GLN A 122 -12.27 -17.21 10.69
CA GLN A 122 -11.91 -16.82 12.06
C GLN A 122 -12.47 -17.79 13.11
N SER A 123 -13.73 -18.22 12.96
CA SER A 123 -14.38 -19.14 13.91
C SER A 123 -13.79 -20.55 13.95
N LYS A 124 -13.09 -20.96 12.88
CA LYS A 124 -12.60 -22.33 12.72
C LYS A 124 -11.19 -22.54 13.24
N GLY A 125 -10.50 -21.48 13.69
CA GLY A 125 -9.12 -21.56 14.17
C GLY A 125 -8.20 -22.11 13.09
N PHE A 126 -7.73 -21.23 12.21
CA PHE A 126 -6.46 -21.46 11.51
C PHE A 126 -5.31 -21.03 12.42
#